data_AF-A0A7C5HMN0-F1
#
_entry.id   AF-A0A7C5HMN0-F1
#
_cell.length_a   1.000
_cell.length_b   1.000
_cell.length_c   1.000
_cell.angle_alpha   90.00
_cell.angle_beta   90.00
_cell.angle_gamma   90.00
#
_symmetry.space_group_name_H-M   'P 1'
#
loop_
_entity.id
_entity.type
_entity.pdbx_description
1 polymer ?
#
loop_
_entity_poly.entity_id
_entity_poly.type
_entity_poly.pdbx_seq_one_letter_code
_entity_poly.pdbx_strand_id
1 'polypeptide(L)'
;MDIIHVFAILITITAIFSYINLRYVGLPVSIGVMVIALGLSLLVNVLSWVGFHLEDPVRNFLQQIDFDKTLLQGMLSFLLFAGALHININDLAEQKWSIGALAT
;
A
#
# COMPACT_ATOMS: atom_id res chain seq x y z
N MET A 1 -13.59 8.24 -7.65
CA MET A 1 -14.30 7.00 -7.25
C MET A 1 -14.67 7.09 -5.77
N ASP A 2 -15.68 6.34 -5.32
CA ASP A 2 -15.94 6.21 -3.87
C ASP A 2 -14.75 5.52 -3.17
N ILE A 3 -14.45 5.93 -1.94
CA ILE A 3 -13.34 5.40 -1.14
C ILE A 3 -13.45 3.87 -0.96
N ILE A 4 -14.66 3.33 -0.80
CA ILE A 4 -14.89 1.89 -0.60
C ILE A 4 -14.51 1.10 -1.86
N HIS A 5 -14.74 1.68 -3.05
CA HIS A 5 -14.36 1.04 -4.31
C HIS A 5 -12.85 0.96 -4.46
N VAL A 6 -12.14 2.04 -4.11
CA VAL A 6 -10.67 2.06 -4.12
C VAL A 6 -10.12 1.02 -3.14
N PHE A 7 -10.68 0.92 -1.94
CA PHE A 7 -10.34 -0.12 -0.98
C PHE A 7 -10.52 -1.54 -1.54
N ALA A 8 -11.68 -1.81 -2.15
CA ALA A 8 -11.97 -3.11 -2.74
C ALA A 8 -10.96 -3.48 -3.83
N ILE A 9 -10.61 -2.53 -4.71
CA ILE A 9 -9.60 -2.71 -5.76
C ILE A 9 -8.23 -2.98 -5.15
N LEU A 10 -7.77 -2.17 -4.19
CA LEU A 10 -6.47 -2.32 -3.55
C LEU A 10 -6.33 -3.65 -2.80
N ILE A 11 -7.36 -4.06 -2.04
CA ILE A 11 -7.37 -5.34 -1.31
C ILE A 11 -7.34 -6.50 -2.31
N THR A 12 -8.13 -6.43 -3.38
CA THR A 12 -8.17 -7.49 -4.40
C THR A 12 -6.84 -7.64 -5.11
N ILE A 13 -6.22 -6.53 -5.54
CA ILE A 13 -4.89 -6.54 -6.16
C ILE A 13 -3.84 -7.06 -5.18
N THR A 14 -3.88 -6.62 -3.93
CA THR A 14 -2.95 -7.08 -2.89
C THR A 14 -3.10 -8.58 -2.62
N ALA A 15 -4.33 -9.10 -2.59
CA ALA A 15 -4.59 -10.52 -2.42
C ALA A 15 -4.04 -11.34 -3.61
N ILE A 16 -4.23 -10.86 -4.83
CA ILE A 16 -3.64 -11.48 -6.04
C ILE A 16 -2.12 -11.48 -5.95
N PHE A 17 -1.49 -10.36 -5.62
CA PHE A 17 -0.03 -10.27 -5.50
C PHE A 17 0.50 -11.14 -4.35
N SER A 18 -0.20 -11.18 -3.22
CA SER A 18 0.16 -12.03 -2.09
C SER A 18 0.08 -13.52 -2.47
N TYR A 19 -0.96 -13.92 -3.21
CA TYR A 19 -1.09 -15.28 -3.73
C TYR A 19 0.05 -15.62 -4.71
N ILE A 20 0.35 -14.74 -5.66
CA ILE A 20 1.47 -14.91 -6.60
C ILE A 20 2.80 -15.01 -5.84
N ASN A 21 3.01 -14.15 -4.82
CA ASN A 21 4.20 -14.18 -3.98
C ASN A 21 4.35 -15.53 -3.26
N LEU A 22 3.28 -16.02 -2.62
CA LEU A 22 3.27 -17.29 -1.91
C LEU A 22 3.50 -18.48 -2.86
N ARG A 23 3.00 -18.40 -4.10
CA ARG A 23 3.10 -19.49 -5.06
C ARG A 23 4.44 -19.55 -5.80
N TYR A 24 5.04 -18.41 -6.15
CA TYR A 24 6.19 -18.37 -7.08
C TYR A 24 7.45 -17.71 -6.53
N VAL A 25 7.34 -16.78 -5.57
CA VAL A 25 8.46 -15.92 -5.15
C VAL A 25 9.02 -16.34 -3.78
N GLY A 26 8.16 -16.70 -2.83
CA GLY A 26 8.56 -17.20 -1.51
C GLY A 26 9.15 -16.16 -0.56
N LEU A 27 9.03 -14.85 -0.85
CA LEU A 27 9.52 -13.77 0.01
C LEU A 27 8.53 -13.48 1.17
N PRO A 28 9.00 -12.83 2.26
CA PRO A 28 8.12 -12.26 3.28
C PRO A 28 7.05 -11.39 2.62
N VAL A 29 5.78 -11.56 3.02
CA VAL A 29 4.61 -11.04 2.29
C VAL A 29 4.75 -9.57 1.89
N SER A 30 5.12 -8.70 2.81
CA SER A 30 5.28 -7.26 2.54
C SER A 30 6.33 -6.95 1.47
N ILE A 31 7.46 -7.65 1.50
CA ILE A 31 8.55 -7.47 0.52
C ILE A 31 8.13 -8.06 -0.83
N GLY A 32 7.52 -9.24 -0.82
CA GLY A 32 7.07 -9.92 -2.03
C GLY A 32 6.03 -9.12 -2.83
N VAL A 33 5.01 -8.59 -2.14
CA VAL A 33 4.00 -7.72 -2.75
C VAL A 33 4.64 -6.47 -3.35
N MET A 34 5.59 -5.85 -2.64
CA MET A 34 6.32 -4.67 -3.13
C MET A 34 7.10 -4.97 -4.41
N VAL A 35 7.86 -6.06 -4.44
CA VAL A 35 8.66 -6.45 -5.61
C VAL A 35 7.77 -6.74 -6.82
N ILE A 36 6.65 -7.45 -6.62
CA ILE A 36 5.69 -7.74 -7.70
C ILE A 36 5.07 -6.45 -8.23
N ALA A 37 4.66 -5.53 -7.35
CA ALA A 37 4.09 -4.24 -7.76
C ALA A 37 5.09 -3.39 -8.56
N LEU A 38 6.35 -3.32 -8.11
CA LEU A 38 7.42 -2.61 -8.83
C LEU A 38 7.72 -3.28 -10.18
N GLY A 39 7.78 -4.60 -10.22
CA GLY A 39 7.97 -5.35 -11.46
C GLY A 39 6.85 -5.10 -12.46
N LEU A 40 5.59 -5.07 -12.00
CA LEU A 40 4.44 -4.74 -12.86
C LEU A 40 4.51 -3.30 -13.38
N SER A 41 4.90 -2.35 -12.51
CA SER A 41 5.10 -0.95 -12.92
C SER A 41 6.17 -0.82 -14.01
N LEU A 42 7.31 -1.49 -13.85
CA LEU A 42 8.35 -1.52 -14.88
C LEU A 42 7.87 -2.21 -16.16
N LEU A 43 7.12 -3.31 -16.04
CA LEU A 43 6.57 -4.03 -17.19
C LEU A 43 5.63 -3.15 -18.01
N VAL A 44 4.76 -2.38 -17.36
CA VAL A 44 3.88 -1.41 -18.05
C VAL A 44 4.70 -0.38 -18.83
N ASN A 45 5.75 0.19 -18.21
CA ASN A 45 6.62 1.16 -18.88
C ASN A 45 7.35 0.55 -20.09
N VAL A 46 7.88 -0.66 -19.96
CA VAL A 46 8.57 -1.37 -21.06
C VAL A 46 7.59 -1.70 -22.19
N LEU A 47 6.38 -2.17 -21.89
CA LEU A 47 5.38 -2.45 -22.92
C LEU A 47 4.97 -1.18 -23.68
N SER A 48 4.86 -0.04 -22.99
CA SER A 48 4.62 1.26 -23.61
C SER A 48 5.70 1.62 -24.63
N TRP A 49 6.97 1.37 -24.33
CA TRP A 49 8.08 1.62 -25.26
C TRP A 49 8.06 0.69 -26.49
N VAL A 50 7.54 -0.54 -26.33
CA VAL A 50 7.43 -1.52 -27.44
C VAL A 50 6.22 -1.23 -28.35
N GLY A 51 5.43 -0.19 -28.04
CA GLY A 51 4.32 0.30 -28.89
C GLY A 51 2.92 -0.08 -28.39
N PHE A 52 2.82 -0.80 -27.26
CA PHE A 52 1.54 -1.00 -26.58
C PHE A 52 1.22 0.27 -25.78
N HIS A 53 0.43 1.20 -26.34
CA HIS A 53 0.11 2.50 -25.73
C HIS A 53 -0.74 2.34 -24.44
N LEU A 54 -0.12 1.87 -23.35
CA LEU A 54 -0.76 1.58 -22.07
C LEU A 54 -0.73 2.78 -21.10
N GLU A 55 0.03 3.83 -21.41
CA GLU A 55 0.19 5.00 -20.55
C GLU A 55 -1.12 5.76 -20.33
N ASP A 56 -1.87 6.04 -21.39
CA ASP A 56 -3.14 6.78 -21.33
C ASP A 56 -4.22 6.05 -20.51
N PRO A 57 -4.54 4.76 -20.76
CA PRO A 57 -5.55 4.08 -19.96
C PRO A 57 -5.13 3.93 -18.49
N VAL A 58 -3.85 3.69 -18.21
CA VAL A 58 -3.33 3.62 -16.84
C VAL A 58 -3.42 4.98 -16.16
N ARG A 59 -3.01 6.06 -16.83
CA ARG A 59 -3.11 7.43 -16.31
C ARG A 59 -4.55 7.82 -16.04
N ASN A 60 -5.46 7.57 -16.98
CA ASN A 60 -6.88 7.88 -16.83
C ASN A 60 -7.52 7.08 -15.69
N PHE A 61 -7.09 5.84 -15.46
CA PHE A 61 -7.53 5.06 -14.31
C PHE A 61 -7.03 5.67 -12.99
N LEU A 62 -5.74 6.00 -12.91
CA LEU A 62 -5.14 6.60 -11.71
C LEU A 62 -5.74 7.98 -11.38
N GLN A 63 -6.08 8.79 -12.37
CA GLN A 63 -6.73 10.10 -12.17
C GLN A 63 -8.15 10.01 -11.57
N GLN A 64 -8.79 8.84 -11.63
CA GLN A 64 -10.10 8.64 -11.00
C GLN A 64 -9.99 8.36 -9.49
N ILE A 65 -8.77 8.16 -8.98
CA ILE A 65 -8.46 7.89 -7.58
C ILE A 65 -8.00 9.19 -6.92
N ASP A 66 -8.75 9.64 -5.92
CA ASP A 66 -8.31 10.71 -5.02
C ASP A 66 -7.42 10.10 -3.93
N PHE A 67 -6.11 10.13 -4.17
CA PHE A 67 -5.11 9.55 -3.29
C PHE A 67 -5.05 10.25 -1.93
N ASP A 68 -5.09 11.58 -1.89
CA ASP A 68 -5.10 12.35 -0.65
C ASP A 68 -6.27 11.91 0.26
N LYS A 69 -7.48 11.90 -0.28
CA LYS A 69 -8.66 11.53 0.50
C LYS A 69 -8.65 10.05 0.88
N THR A 70 -8.28 9.17 -0.05
CA THR A 70 -8.37 7.73 0.18
C THR A 70 -7.25 7.22 1.08
N LEU A 71 -6.00 7.51 0.74
CA LEU A 71 -4.83 7.00 1.45
C LEU A 71 -4.48 7.83 2.68
N LEU A 72 -4.39 9.16 2.55
CA LEU A 72 -3.93 9.99 3.66
C LEU A 72 -5.02 10.23 4.71
N GLN A 73 -6.25 10.52 4.30
CA GLN A 73 -7.34 10.71 5.27
C GLN A 73 -7.99 9.40 5.70
N GLY A 74 -8.28 8.51 4.73
CA GLY A 74 -8.92 7.22 5.00
C GLY A 74 -7.98 6.19 5.61
N MET A 75 -7.14 5.58 4.76
CA MET A 75 -6.31 4.42 5.12
C MET A 75 -5.37 4.70 6.28
N LEU A 76 -4.67 5.83 6.26
CA LEU A 76 -3.67 6.15 7.28
C LEU A 76 -4.29 6.20 8.68
N SER A 77 -5.49 6.75 8.84
CA SER A 77 -6.19 6.78 10.13
C SER A 77 -6.41 5.37 10.69
N PHE A 78 -6.82 4.42 9.84
CA PHE A 78 -6.97 3.01 10.24
C PHE A 78 -5.62 2.34 10.51
N LEU A 79 -4.58 2.65 9.72
CA LEU A 79 -3.24 2.10 9.91
C LEU A 79 -2.60 2.60 11.22
N LEU A 80 -2.74 3.88 11.54
CA LEU A 80 -2.25 4.46 12.80
C LEU A 80 -3.00 3.89 14.00
N PHE A 81 -4.33 3.70 13.88
CA PHE A 81 -5.12 3.03 14.91
C PHE A 81 -4.71 1.56 15.10
N ALA A 82 -4.57 0.81 14.01
CA ALA A 82 -4.11 -0.58 14.07
C ALA A 82 -2.69 -0.70 14.62
N GLY A 83 -1.80 0.23 14.27
CA GLY A 83 -0.46 0.34 14.83
C GLY A 83 -0.50 0.58 16.33
N ALA A 84 -1.33 1.51 16.79
CA ALA A 84 -1.51 1.80 18.21
C ALA A 84 -2.09 0.62 19.01
N LEU A 85 -2.99 -0.19 18.43
CA LEU A 85 -3.54 -1.38 19.07
C LEU A 85 -2.51 -2.48 19.35
N HIS A 86 -1.42 -2.54 18.59
CA HIS A 86 -0.33 -3.51 18.82
C HIS A 86 0.69 -3.02 19.87
N ILE A 87 0.59 -1.76 20.34
CA ILE A 87 1.51 -1.20 21.32
C ILE A 87 1.11 -1.62 22.73
N ASN A 88 2.07 -2.16 23.49
CA ASN A 88 1.87 -2.46 24.90
C ASN A 88 1.91 -1.17 25.73
N ILE A 89 0.80 -0.89 26.42
CA ILE A 89 0.64 0.31 27.24
C ILE A 89 1.60 0.31 28.45
N ASN A 90 1.98 -0.86 28.98
CA ASN A 90 2.92 -0.94 30.09
C ASN A 90 4.32 -0.49 29.67
N ASP A 91 4.81 -0.98 28.53
CA ASP A 91 6.11 -0.59 27.97
C ASP A 91 6.13 0.91 27.62
N LEU A 92 5.00 1.43 27.12
CA LEU A 92 4.82 2.85 26.84
C LEU A 92 4.90 3.72 28.10
N ALA A 93 4.30 3.25 29.21
CA ALA A 93 4.29 3.96 30.49
C ALA A 93 5.68 3.98 31.16
N GLU A 94 6.47 2.92 30.98
CA GLU A 94 7.86 2.85 31.44
C GLU A 94 8.75 3.82 30.68
N GLN A 95 8.60 3.91 29.35
CA GLN A 95 9.43 4.75 28.47
C GLN A 95 8.85 6.15 28.18
N LYS A 96 7.86 6.60 28.97
CA LYS A 96 7.09 7.84 28.70
C LYS A 96 7.94 9.10 28.48
N TRP A 97 9.08 9.23 29.15
CA TRP A 97 9.95 10.41 29.03
C TRP A 97 10.73 10.42 27.71
N SER A 98 11.33 9.28 27.33
CA SER A 98 12.03 9.15 26.05
C SER A 98 11.08 9.29 24.88
N ILE A 99 9.91 8.65 24.95
CA ILE A 99 8.90 8.72 23.89
C ILE A 99 8.36 10.14 23.78
N GLY A 100 8.02 10.80 24.88
CA GLY A 100 7.53 12.18 24.87
C GLY A 100 8.54 13.18 24.29
N ALA A 101 9.84 13.00 24.58
CA ALA A 101 10.90 13.85 24.03
C ALA A 101 11.11 13.65 22.51
N LEU A 102 10.89 12.44 21.98
CA LEU A 102 11.07 12.12 20.57
C LEU A 102 9.80 12.32 19.73
N ALA A 103 8.62 12.37 20.36
CA ALA A 103 7.34 12.50 19.68
C ALA A 103 6.91 13.96 19.40
N THR A 104 7.67 14.94 19.92
CA THR A 104 7.49 16.38 19.62
C THR A 104 8.30 16.76 18.39
#